data_AF-A0A4Y4K8Z7-F1
#
_entry.id   AF-A0A4Y4K8Z7-F1
#
_cell.length_a   1.000
_cell.length_b   1.000
_cell.length_c   1.000
_cell.angle_alpha   90.00
_cell.angle_beta   90.00
_cell.angle_gamma   90.00
#
_symmetry.space_group_name_H-M   'P 1'
#
loop_
_entity.id
_entity.type
_entity.pdbx_description
1 polymer ?
#
loop_
_entity_poly.entity_id
_entity_poly.type
_entity_poly.pdbx_seq_one_letter_code
_entity_poly.pdbx_strand_id
1 'polypeptide(L)' 'MPDYIHCPDCPEKKPHPFGKVGPDEARHINEARGVRDGHGWWRCESQGPKGRCLWVQPRWAQKKGFSLPESFR' A
#
# COMPACT_ATOMS: atom_id res chain seq x y z
N MET A 1 4.49 -14.59 -4.17
CA MET A 1 3.53 -14.96 -3.10
C MET A 1 3.08 -13.67 -2.45
N PRO A 2 1.75 -13.41 -2.36
CA PRO A 2 1.25 -12.26 -1.62
C PRO A 2 1.60 -12.42 -0.13
N ASP A 3 2.09 -11.34 0.47
CA ASP A 3 2.33 -11.32 1.91
C ASP A 3 1.02 -10.89 2.58
N TYR A 4 0.49 -11.73 3.45
CA TYR A 4 -0.75 -11.44 4.16
C TYR A 4 -0.41 -10.60 5.39
N ILE A 5 -0.59 -9.28 5.25
CA ILE A 5 -0.23 -8.30 6.29
C ILE A 5 -1.50 -7.58 6.76
N HIS A 6 -1.54 -7.18 8.03
CA HIS A 6 -2.63 -6.36 8.54
C HIS A 6 -2.64 -4.98 7.87
N CYS A 7 -3.76 -4.62 7.25
CA CYS A 7 -3.98 -3.29 6.70
C CYS A 7 -4.78 -2.46 7.73
N PRO A 8 -4.25 -1.32 8.23
CA PRO A 8 -4.98 -0.49 9.19
C PRO A 8 -6.19 0.24 8.58
N ASP A 9 -6.23 0.38 7.25
CA ASP A 9 -7.33 1.04 6.52
C ASP A 9 -8.50 0.08 6.22
N CYS A 10 -8.27 -1.24 6.30
CA CYS A 10 -9.31 -2.23 6.09
C CYS A 10 -10.12 -2.45 7.39
N PRO A 11 -11.46 -2.51 7.31
CA PRO A 11 -12.32 -2.66 8.48
C PRO A 11 -12.25 -4.05 9.12
N GLU A 12 -11.67 -5.03 8.45
CA GLU A 12 -11.49 -6.38 8.98
C GLU A 12 -10.12 -6.50 9.66
N LYS A 13 -10.08 -7.02 10.90
CA LYS A 13 -8.84 -7.40 11.61
C LYS A 13 -8.14 -8.63 10.98
N LYS A 14 -8.31 -8.84 9.67
CA LYS A 14 -7.75 -9.96 8.94
C LYS A 14 -6.54 -9.46 8.16
N PRO A 15 -5.51 -10.31 8.00
CA PRO A 15 -4.41 -9.97 7.13
C PRO A 15 -4.90 -9.99 5.67
N HIS A 16 -4.61 -8.92 4.94
CA HIS A 16 -5.00 -8.75 3.55
C HIS A 16 -3.81 -9.04 2.63
N PRO A 17 -4.05 -9.47 1.38
CA PRO A 17 -2.98 -9.63 0.42
C PRO A 17 -2.35 -8.27 0.12
N PHE A 18 -1.03 -8.20 0.21
CA PHE A 18 -0.25 -7.07 -0.28
C PHE A 18 0.51 -7.46 -1.54
N GLY A 19 0.45 -6.60 -2.55
CA GLY A 19 1.15 -6.70 -3.82
C GLY A 19 2.15 -5.57 -3.98
N LYS A 20 3.10 -5.70 -4.91
CA LYS A 20 4.02 -4.59 -5.22
C LYS A 20 3.23 -3.42 -5.79
N VAL A 21 3.62 -2.21 -5.41
CA VAL A 21 3.08 -0.98 -6.02
C VAL A 21 3.46 -0.91 -7.50
N GLY A 22 2.57 -0.35 -8.32
CA GLY A 22 2.85 -0.06 -9.72
C GLY A 22 3.86 1.08 -9.90
N PRO A 23 4.32 1.33 -11.14
CA PRO A 23 5.32 2.36 -11.43
C PRO A 23 4.87 3.78 -11.05
N ASP A 24 3.61 4.14 -11.32
CA ASP A 24 3.06 5.45 -10.96
C ASP A 24 2.94 5.64 -9.45
N GLU A 25 2.49 4.60 -8.74
CA GLU A 25 2.40 4.59 -7.29
C GLU A 25 3.79 4.69 -6.66
N ALA A 26 4.76 3.94 -7.17
CA ALA A 26 6.15 4.01 -6.72
C ALA A 26 6.73 5.41 -6.93
N ARG A 27 6.45 6.06 -8.06
CA ARG A 27 6.88 7.45 -8.32
C ARG A 27 6.28 8.40 -7.30
N HIS A 28 4.97 8.31 -7.06
CA HIS A 28 4.31 9.13 -6.06
C HIS A 28 4.84 8.89 -4.65
N ILE A 29 5.11 7.64 -4.27
CA ILE A 29 5.70 7.28 -2.98
C ILE A 29 7.10 7.89 -2.85
N ASN A 30 7.91 7.82 -3.91
CA ASN A 30 9.24 8.44 -3.93
C ASN A 30 9.16 9.95 -3.70
N GLU A 31 8.22 10.63 -4.37
CA GLU A 31 8.00 12.07 -4.20
C GLU A 31 7.45 12.41 -2.81
N ALA A 32 6.42 11.69 -2.34
CA ALA A 32 5.73 11.97 -1.08
C ALA A 32 6.56 11.65 0.16
N ARG A 33 7.39 10.60 0.12
CA ARG A 33 8.21 10.15 1.26
C ARG A 33 9.70 10.46 1.11
N GLY A 34 10.14 11.00 -0.04
CA GLY A 34 11.55 11.22 -0.33
C GLY A 34 12.37 9.93 -0.36
N VAL A 35 11.73 8.79 -0.62
CA VAL A 35 12.42 7.49 -0.66
C VAL A 35 13.02 7.25 -2.04
N ARG A 36 14.23 6.70 -2.08
CA ARG A 36 14.91 6.33 -3.35
C ARG A 36 14.38 5.05 -3.97
N ASP A 37 13.70 4.21 -3.19
CA ASP A 37 13.21 2.89 -3.62
C ASP A 37 11.76 2.65 -3.21
N GLY A 38 10.83 3.26 -3.97
CA GLY A 38 9.40 3.02 -3.88
C GLY A 38 9.02 1.59 -4.28
N HIS A 39 9.88 0.88 -5.01
CA HIS A 39 9.68 -0.54 -5.37
C HIS A 39 9.71 -1.48 -4.16
N GLY A 40 10.33 -1.08 -3.05
CA GLY A 40 10.24 -1.76 -1.76
C GLY A 40 8.88 -1.62 -1.06
N TRP A 41 7.95 -0.85 -1.63
CA TRP A 41 6.61 -0.62 -1.09
C TRP A 41 5.57 -1.53 -1.71
N TRP A 42 4.58 -1.83 -0.89
CA TRP A 42 3.55 -2.82 -1.16
C TRP A 42 2.20 -2.17 -0.90
N ARG A 43 1.24 -2.38 -1.80
CA ARG A 43 -0.14 -1.91 -1.69
C ARG A 43 -1.05 -3.02 -1.22
N CYS A 44 -1.98 -2.68 -0.34
CA CYS A 44 -3.08 -3.56 0.02
C CYS A 44 -3.95 -3.84 -1.21
N GLU A 45 -4.10 -5.11 -1.57
CA GLU A 45 -4.92 -5.56 -2.71
C GLU A 45 -6.37 -5.84 -2.30
N SER A 46 -6.72 -5.56 -1.04
CA SER A 46 -8.10 -5.66 -0.58
C SER A 46 -9.02 -4.70 -1.34
N GLN A 47 -10.18 -5.19 -1.74
CA GLN A 47 -11.24 -4.39 -2.36
C GLN A 47 -12.37 -4.21 -1.37
N GLY A 48 -12.68 -2.96 -1.05
CA GLY A 48 -13.84 -2.59 -0.26
C GLY A 48 -14.99 -2.08 -1.13
N PRO A 49 -16.13 -1.68 -0.52
CA PRO A 49 -17.28 -1.12 -1.24
C PRO A 49 -16.96 0.19 -1.99
N LYS A 50 -15.85 0.84 -1.66
CA LYS A 50 -15.35 2.05 -2.33
C LYS A 50 -14.27 1.77 -3.39
N GLY A 51 -13.94 0.51 -3.69
CA GLY A 51 -12.86 0.12 -4.60
C GLY A 51 -11.61 -0.41 -3.89
N ARG A 52 -10.46 -0.38 -4.57
CA ARG A 52 -9.20 -0.92 -4.05
C ARG A 52 -8.70 -0.09 -2.87
N CYS A 53 -8.20 -0.75 -1.83
CA CYS A 53 -7.57 -0.10 -0.70
C CYS A 53 -6.37 0.73 -1.16
N LEU A 54 -6.21 1.92 -0.61
CA LEU A 54 -5.15 2.87 -0.98
C LEU A 54 -3.94 2.78 -0.06
N TRP A 55 -4.00 1.93 0.96
CA TRP A 55 -2.92 1.78 1.91
C TRP A 55 -1.70 1.13 1.26
N VAL A 56 -0.56 1.83 1.36
CA VAL A 56 0.76 1.37 0.93
C VAL A 56 1.73 1.38 2.10
N GLN A 57 2.63 0.41 2.15
CA GLN A 57 3.64 0.34 3.19
C GLN A 57 4.90 -0.38 2.71
N PRO A 58 6.08 -0.05 3.27
CA PRO A 58 7.29 -0.79 2.96
C PRO A 58 7.27 -2.16 3.64
N ARG A 59 7.70 -3.19 2.91
CA ARG A 59 7.70 -4.60 3.39
C ARG A 59 8.39 -4.77 4.74
N TRP A 60 9.47 -4.01 4.97
CA TRP A 60 10.35 -4.12 6.15
C TRP A 60 9.94 -3.20 7.31
N ALA A 61 8.98 -2.28 7.10
CA ALA A 61 8.65 -1.25 8.08
C ALA A 61 7.20 -0.76 7.96
N GLN A 62 6.25 -1.64 8.24
CA GLN A 62 4.81 -1.41 8.09
C GLN A 62 4.32 -0.10 8.75
N LYS A 63 4.91 0.28 9.89
CA LYS A 63 4.63 1.54 10.59
C LYS A 63 4.88 2.83 9.78
N LYS A 64 5.66 2.74 8.69
CA LYS A 64 5.92 3.85 7.77
C LYS A 64 4.87 3.94 6.65
N GLY A 65 3.88 3.05 6.64
CA GLY A 65 2.81 3.06 5.67
C GLY A 65 1.99 4.35 5.68
N PHE A 66 1.28 4.59 4.59
CA PHE A 66 0.32 5.68 4.43
C PHE A 66 -0.70 5.31 3.35
N SER A 67 -1.80 6.07 3.30
CA SER A 67 -2.80 5.93 2.24
C SER A 67 -2.45 6.81 1.05
N LEU A 68 -2.42 6.24 -0.14
CA LEU A 68 -2.37 6.98 -1.40
C LEU A 68 -3.61 7.87 -1.56
N PRO A 69 -3.51 8.96 -2.33
CA PRO A 69 -4.67 9.79 -2.63
C PRO A 69 -5.70 9.03 -3.48
N GLU A 70 -6.96 9.48 -3.44
CA GLU A 70 -8.08 8.81 -4.14
C GLU A 70 -7.89 8.71 -5.66
N SER A 71 -6.98 9.50 -6.25
CA SER A 71 -6.60 9.40 -7.66
C SER A 71 -5.97 8.05 -8.06
N PHE A 72 -5.51 7.24 -7.09
CA PHE A 72 -4.95 5.90 -7.32
C PHE A 72 -5.97 4.77 -7.10
N ARG A 73 -7.24 5.10 -6.90
CA ARG A 73 -8.28 4.14 -6.55
C ARG A 73 -8.74 3.30 -7.73
#